data_AF-A0AAV6K303-F1
#
_entry.id   AF-A0AAV6K303-F1
#
_cell.length_a   1.000
_cell.length_b   1.000
_cell.length_c   1.000
_cell.angle_alpha   90.00
_cell.angle_beta   90.00
_cell.angle_gamma   90.00
#
_symmetry.space_group_name_H-M   'P 1'
#
loop_
_entity.id
_entity.type
_entity.pdbx_description
1 polymer ?
#
loop_
_entity_poly.entity_id
_entity_poly.type
_entity_poly.pdbx_seq_one_letter_code
_entity_poly.pdbx_strand_id
1 'polypeptide(L)'
;MLHFTGAYDIDTCIDTLEYCGTADLVGSAWGNDGSSHVSSSNQTAKCGEVKPIDKISLFEKFSQSGLHRLGLSCSNEIDFTGLWKETEPFSELIGPYWSLRAALGPVFETIVLLDRLLFLQEQDKFLEAYILPIFDPVLSPRNVALIAKKF
;
A
#
# COMPACT_ATOMS: atom_id res chain seq x y z
N MET A 1 27.12 -3.03 -8.49
CA MET A 1 25.85 -3.08 -9.24
C MET A 1 24.84 -3.80 -8.37
N LEU A 2 24.17 -3.07 -7.48
CA LEU A 2 23.14 -3.62 -6.60
C LEU A 2 21.79 -3.33 -7.25
N HIS A 3 21.15 -4.36 -7.76
CA HIS A 3 19.79 -4.29 -8.28
C HIS A 3 18.83 -4.24 -7.09
N PHE A 4 18.39 -3.05 -6.71
CA PHE A 4 17.20 -2.87 -5.89
C PHE A 4 15.99 -2.87 -6.81
N THR A 5 15.41 -4.05 -7.06
CA THR A 5 14.06 -4.15 -7.63
C THR A 5 13.05 -3.90 -6.53
N GLY A 6 12.86 -2.63 -6.21
CA GLY A 6 11.78 -2.14 -5.37
C GLY A 6 10.54 -1.89 -6.23
N ALA A 7 9.59 -2.82 -6.17
CA ALA A 7 8.18 -2.53 -6.43
C ALA A 7 7.45 -3.02 -5.18
N TYR A 8 7.35 -2.13 -4.17
CA TYR A 8 6.36 -2.33 -3.12
C TYR A 8 5.05 -1.85 -3.71
N ASP A 9 4.31 -2.76 -4.32
CA ASP A 9 2.98 -2.47 -4.80
C ASP A 9 2.05 -2.37 -3.59
N ILE A 10 1.56 -1.17 -3.32
CA ILE A 10 0.56 -0.93 -2.27
C ILE A 10 -0.72 -1.71 -2.60
N ASP A 11 -0.96 -1.94 -3.89
CA ASP A 11 -2.05 -2.75 -4.41
C ASP A 11 -1.92 -4.21 -3.98
N THR A 12 -0.70 -4.77 -3.82
CA THR A 12 -0.55 -6.15 -3.30
C THR A 12 -1.02 -6.29 -1.85
N CYS A 13 -0.90 -5.25 -1.02
CA CYS A 13 -1.38 -5.29 0.37
C CYS A 13 -2.90 -5.15 0.45
N ILE A 14 -3.52 -4.36 -0.43
CA ILE A 14 -4.98 -4.27 -0.55
C ILE A 14 -5.53 -5.55 -1.18
N ASP A 15 -4.90 -6.08 -2.23
CA ASP A 15 -5.27 -7.34 -2.87
C ASP A 15 -5.14 -8.53 -1.92
N THR A 16 -4.13 -8.56 -1.03
CA THR A 16 -4.03 -9.63 -0.02
C THR A 16 -5.16 -9.56 1.01
N LEU A 17 -5.69 -8.35 1.28
CA LEU A 17 -6.86 -8.14 2.15
C LEU A 17 -8.19 -8.39 1.42
N GLU A 18 -8.29 -8.07 0.13
CA GLU A 18 -9.49 -8.31 -0.69
C GLU A 18 -9.62 -9.77 -1.18
N TYR A 19 -8.52 -10.45 -1.49
CA TYR A 19 -8.49 -11.85 -1.93
C TYR A 19 -8.91 -12.81 -0.81
N CYS A 20 -8.66 -12.46 0.44
CA CYS A 20 -9.16 -13.22 1.59
C CYS A 20 -10.68 -13.08 1.77
N GLY A 21 -11.32 -12.11 1.12
CA GLY A 21 -12.77 -11.86 1.17
C GLY A 21 -13.58 -12.55 0.07
N THR A 22 -12.95 -13.22 -0.90
CA THR A 22 -13.64 -13.71 -2.11
C THR A 22 -13.49 -15.21 -2.39
N ALA A 23 -12.77 -15.97 -1.57
CA ALA A 23 -12.47 -17.38 -1.85
C ALA A 23 -13.58 -18.40 -1.47
N ASP A 24 -14.65 -18.02 -0.76
CA ASP A 24 -15.68 -18.97 -0.29
C ASP A 24 -17.07 -18.72 -0.89
N LEU A 25 -17.21 -18.66 -2.22
CA LEU A 25 -18.52 -18.86 -2.89
C LEU A 25 -18.36 -19.43 -4.31
N VAL A 26 -17.86 -20.66 -4.45
CA VAL A 26 -18.20 -21.48 -5.63
C VAL A 26 -18.54 -22.90 -5.18
N GLY A 27 -19.84 -23.17 -5.15
CA GLY A 27 -20.42 -24.49 -4.95
C GLY A 27 -21.73 -24.62 -5.73
N SER A 28 -21.60 -25.03 -6.99
CA SER A 28 -22.55 -25.83 -7.81
C SER A 28 -24.04 -25.47 -7.91
N ALA A 29 -24.53 -25.19 -9.13
CA ALA A 29 -25.64 -25.92 -9.78
C ALA A 29 -25.92 -25.38 -11.19
N TRP A 30 -26.05 -26.30 -12.17
CA TRP A 30 -26.50 -26.04 -13.54
C TRP A 30 -28.03 -25.91 -13.61
N GLY A 31 -28.54 -25.09 -14.54
CA GLY A 31 -29.97 -25.04 -14.90
C GLY A 31 -30.32 -23.86 -15.83
N ASN A 32 -31.17 -24.11 -16.82
CA ASN A 32 -31.30 -23.40 -18.10
C ASN A 32 -32.44 -22.34 -18.14
N ASP A 33 -32.36 -21.49 -19.18
CA ASP A 33 -33.43 -20.75 -19.91
C ASP A 33 -34.15 -19.51 -19.33
N GLY A 34 -34.23 -18.46 -20.17
CA GLY A 34 -35.50 -17.74 -20.42
C GLY A 34 -35.64 -16.26 -20.03
N SER A 35 -35.31 -15.36 -20.97
CA SER A 35 -35.93 -14.07 -21.34
C SER A 35 -36.59 -13.11 -20.30
N SER A 36 -36.11 -11.85 -20.39
CA SER A 36 -36.82 -10.55 -20.33
C SER A 36 -37.56 -10.08 -19.06
N HIS A 37 -37.13 -8.91 -18.59
CA HIS A 37 -37.92 -7.67 -18.43
C HIS A 37 -37.59 -6.92 -17.13
N VAL A 38 -37.28 -5.64 -17.32
CA VAL A 38 -37.02 -4.62 -16.32
C VAL A 38 -38.16 -4.50 -15.33
N SER A 39 -37.86 -4.47 -14.02
CA SER A 39 -38.57 -3.67 -13.02
C SER A 39 -37.72 -3.49 -11.76
N SER A 40 -37.49 -2.21 -11.48
CA SER A 40 -36.88 -1.68 -10.26
C SER A 40 -37.69 -2.07 -9.02
N SER A 41 -37.03 -2.65 -8.02
CA SER A 41 -37.57 -2.81 -6.68
C SER A 41 -36.48 -2.54 -5.65
N ASN A 42 -36.75 -1.58 -4.76
CA ASN A 42 -35.87 -1.15 -3.70
C ASN A 42 -35.65 -2.30 -2.71
N GLN A 43 -34.56 -3.04 -2.87
CA GLN A 43 -34.07 -3.94 -1.84
C GLN A 43 -33.06 -3.16 -1.00
N THR A 44 -33.50 -2.76 0.18
CA THR A 44 -32.60 -2.44 1.30
C THR A 44 -31.61 -3.59 1.42
N ALA A 45 -30.36 -3.35 1.01
CA ALA A 45 -29.29 -4.33 1.14
C ALA A 45 -29.13 -4.64 2.63
N LYS A 46 -29.65 -5.78 3.03
CA LYS A 46 -29.44 -6.35 4.35
C LYS A 46 -27.95 -6.65 4.41
N CYS A 47 -27.18 -5.78 5.06
CA CYS A 47 -25.77 -6.00 5.31
C CYS A 47 -25.66 -7.33 6.05
N GLY A 48 -25.22 -8.37 5.35
CA GLY A 48 -25.03 -9.69 5.93
C GLY A 48 -24.05 -9.56 7.09
N GLU A 49 -24.32 -10.24 8.20
CA GLU A 49 -23.37 -10.34 9.30
C GLU A 49 -22.02 -10.80 8.75
N VAL A 50 -21.07 -9.87 8.70
CA VAL A 50 -19.69 -10.16 8.36
C VAL A 50 -19.18 -11.03 9.50
N LYS A 51 -18.88 -12.29 9.18
CA LYS A 51 -18.29 -13.25 10.12
C LYS A 51 -17.06 -12.58 10.75
N PRO A 52 -16.89 -12.61 12.09
CA PRO A 52 -15.79 -11.91 12.74
C PRO A 52 -14.47 -12.41 12.15
N ILE A 53 -13.75 -11.54 11.45
CA ILE A 53 -12.44 -11.85 10.89
C ILE A 53 -11.48 -11.97 12.07
N ASP A 54 -10.84 -13.13 12.20
CA ASP A 54 -9.83 -13.37 13.23
C ASP A 54 -8.56 -12.57 12.89
N LYS A 55 -8.44 -11.39 13.50
CA LYS A 55 -7.31 -10.46 13.30
C LYS A 55 -5.96 -11.09 13.65
N ILE A 56 -5.92 -11.98 14.64
CA ILE A 56 -4.70 -12.65 15.09
C ILE A 56 -4.20 -13.60 14.00
N SER A 57 -5.09 -14.40 13.42
CA SER A 57 -4.74 -15.30 12.32
C SER A 57 -4.21 -14.55 11.10
N LEU A 58 -4.79 -13.38 10.79
CA LEU A 58 -4.30 -12.52 9.71
C LEU A 58 -2.88 -11.98 10.01
N PHE A 59 -2.66 -11.49 11.22
CA PHE A 59 -1.35 -11.01 11.67
C PHE A 59 -0.28 -12.11 11.60
N GLU A 60 -0.61 -13.30 12.08
CA GLU A 60 0.30 -14.45 12.06
C GLU A 60 0.67 -14.84 10.62
N LYS A 61 -0.32 -15.01 9.74
CA LYS A 61 -0.09 -15.34 8.32
C LYS A 61 0.75 -14.28 7.61
N PHE A 62 0.46 -13.00 7.85
CA PHE A 62 1.24 -11.90 7.29
C PHE A 62 2.71 -11.97 7.76
N SER A 63 2.91 -12.18 9.06
CA SER A 63 4.24 -12.23 9.67
C SER A 63 5.06 -13.42 9.17
N GLN A 64 4.45 -14.61 9.10
CA GLN A 64 5.07 -15.82 8.56
C GLN A 64 5.46 -15.65 7.09
N SER A 65 4.58 -15.05 6.27
CA SER A 65 4.87 -14.76 4.86
C SER A 65 6.04 -13.79 4.70
N GLY A 66 6.06 -12.71 5.48
CA GLY A 66 7.17 -11.75 5.49
C GLY A 66 8.50 -12.40 5.90
N LEU A 67 8.48 -13.20 6.95
CA LEU A 67 9.66 -13.91 7.45
C LEU A 67 10.21 -14.91 6.43
N HIS A 68 9.32 -15.66 5.76
CA HIS A 68 9.69 -16.57 4.68
C HIS A 68 10.36 -15.84 3.50
N ARG A 69 9.82 -14.67 3.10
CA ARG A 69 10.41 -13.84 2.02
C ARG A 69 11.81 -13.31 2.38
N LEU A 70 12.09 -13.15 3.67
CA LEU A 70 13.42 -12.77 4.17
C LEU A 70 14.38 -13.97 4.31
N GLY A 71 13.94 -15.17 3.98
CA GLY A 71 14.73 -16.40 4.14
C GLY A 71 14.86 -16.86 5.59
N LEU A 72 13.99 -16.37 6.47
CA LEU A 72 14.04 -16.61 7.92
C LEU A 72 13.02 -17.67 8.37
N SER A 73 12.65 -18.60 7.48
CA SER A 73 11.57 -19.59 7.60
C SER A 73 11.48 -20.26 8.98
N CYS A 74 10.69 -19.64 9.86
CA CYS A 74 10.23 -20.04 11.20
C CYS A 74 11.17 -20.92 12.04
N SER A 75 11.91 -20.27 12.93
CA SER A 75 12.17 -20.83 14.27
C SER A 75 10.82 -20.95 14.99
N ASN A 76 10.52 -22.10 15.59
CA ASN A 76 9.33 -22.36 16.42
C ASN A 76 9.30 -21.52 17.73
N GLU A 77 9.99 -20.38 17.76
CA GLU A 77 10.34 -19.61 18.95
C GLU A 77 9.57 -18.29 19.05
N ILE A 78 9.01 -17.78 17.93
CA ILE A 78 8.30 -16.50 17.93
C ILE A 78 6.86 -16.68 18.40
N ASP A 79 6.55 -16.15 19.58
CA ASP A 79 5.18 -16.08 20.10
C ASP A 79 4.39 -14.94 19.44
N PHE A 80 3.78 -15.23 18.29
CA PHE A 80 2.91 -14.28 17.58
C PHE A 80 1.68 -13.87 18.39
N THR A 81 1.18 -14.75 19.26
CA THR A 81 -0.01 -14.46 20.07
C THR A 81 0.31 -13.46 21.17
N GLY A 82 1.42 -13.66 21.88
CA GLY A 82 1.95 -12.71 22.86
C GLY A 82 2.27 -11.36 22.23
N LEU A 83 2.91 -11.36 21.06
CA LEU A 83 3.26 -10.13 20.33
C LEU A 83 2.02 -9.36 19.86
N TRP A 84 1.00 -10.06 19.34
CA TRP A 84 -0.26 -9.41 18.98
C TRP A 84 -0.89 -8.76 20.21
N LYS A 85 -0.98 -9.48 21.33
CA LYS A 85 -1.60 -8.95 22.56
C LYS A 85 -0.88 -7.71 23.11
N GLU A 86 0.44 -7.66 23.00
CA GLU A 86 1.23 -6.48 23.39
C GLU A 86 0.97 -5.28 22.48
N THR A 87 0.81 -5.52 21.18
CA THR A 87 0.74 -4.46 20.16
C THR A 87 -0.69 -4.05 19.77
N GLU A 88 -1.69 -4.90 20.02
CA GLU A 88 -3.10 -4.67 19.75
C GLU A 88 -3.64 -3.33 20.26
N PRO A 89 -3.28 -2.84 21.47
CA PRO A 89 -3.71 -1.53 21.96
C PRO A 89 -3.31 -0.37 21.05
N PHE A 90 -2.27 -0.53 20.24
CA PHE A 90 -1.76 0.50 19.33
C PHE A 90 -2.28 0.32 17.90
N SER A 91 -3.07 -0.70 17.61
CA SER A 91 -3.59 -0.97 16.25
C SER A 91 -4.39 0.21 15.67
N GLU A 92 -5.13 0.91 16.52
CA GLU A 92 -5.89 2.12 16.16
C GLU A 92 -4.99 3.30 15.75
N LEU A 93 -3.70 3.29 16.13
CA LEU A 93 -2.74 4.33 15.74
C LEU A 93 -2.16 4.12 14.33
N ILE A 94 -2.33 2.92 13.75
CA ILE A 94 -1.81 2.59 12.42
C ILE A 94 -2.40 3.54 11.38
N GLY A 95 -3.73 3.71 11.35
CA GLY A 95 -4.40 4.60 10.39
C GLY A 95 -3.89 6.05 10.44
N PRO A 96 -3.91 6.71 11.61
CA PRO A 96 -3.36 8.05 11.79
C PRO A 96 -1.88 8.17 11.41
N TYR A 97 -1.03 7.21 11.78
CA TYR A 97 0.39 7.25 11.45
C TYR A 97 0.64 7.13 9.94
N TRP A 98 -0.08 6.23 9.28
CA TRP A 98 -0.02 6.06 7.83
C TRP A 98 -0.51 7.30 7.09
N SER A 99 -1.59 7.93 7.58
CA SER A 99 -2.13 9.17 7.05
C SER A 99 -1.13 10.32 7.20
N LEU A 100 -0.50 10.45 8.38
CA LEU A 100 0.53 11.44 8.63
C LEU A 100 1.75 11.23 7.72
N ARG A 101 2.21 9.98 7.57
CA ARG A 101 3.29 9.62 6.66
C ARG A 101 2.95 10.02 5.21
N ALA A 102 1.75 9.73 4.76
CA ALA A 102 1.29 10.07 3.41
C ALA A 102 1.21 11.59 3.20
N ALA A 103 0.69 12.33 4.19
CA ALA A 103 0.58 13.79 4.13
C ALA A 103 1.95 14.48 4.16
N LEU A 104 2.91 13.96 4.92
CA LEU A 104 4.26 14.54 5.02
C LEU A 104 5.17 14.16 3.84
N GLY A 105 4.89 13.06 3.14
CA GLY A 105 5.70 12.58 2.01
C GLY A 105 6.04 13.68 0.99
N PRO A 106 5.06 14.41 0.43
CA PRO A 106 5.30 15.49 -0.53
C PRO A 106 6.14 16.65 0.03
N VAL A 107 5.99 16.95 1.32
CA VAL A 107 6.78 17.99 2.00
C VAL A 107 8.24 17.58 2.09
N PHE A 108 8.50 16.34 2.53
CA PHE A 108 9.86 15.81 2.60
C PHE A 108 10.52 15.70 1.22
N GLU A 109 9.78 15.28 0.20
CA GLU A 109 10.26 15.26 -1.18
C GLU A 109 10.70 16.65 -1.64
N THR A 110 9.87 17.67 -1.38
CA THR A 110 10.18 19.07 -1.73
C THR A 110 11.41 19.58 -0.99
N ILE A 111 11.54 19.32 0.32
CA ILE A 111 12.70 19.75 1.11
C ILE A 111 13.99 19.14 0.57
N VAL A 112 13.99 17.84 0.29
CA VAL A 112 15.16 17.14 -0.26
C VAL A 112 15.52 17.66 -1.65
N LEU A 113 14.52 17.88 -2.52
CA LEU A 113 14.77 18.41 -3.86
C LEU A 113 15.33 19.84 -3.82
N LEU A 114 14.81 20.70 -2.93
CA LEU A 114 15.31 22.06 -2.74
C LEU A 114 16.73 22.08 -2.19
N ASP A 115 17.03 21.26 -1.18
CA ASP A 115 18.39 21.10 -0.65
C ASP A 115 19.38 20.73 -1.77
N ARG A 116 19.03 19.75 -2.60
CA ARG A 116 19.86 19.34 -3.74
C ARG A 116 19.96 20.40 -4.84
N LEU A 117 18.88 21.13 -5.10
CA LEU A 117 18.90 22.23 -6.08
C LEU A 117 19.86 23.34 -5.63
N LEU A 118 19.75 23.80 -4.38
CA LEU A 118 20.60 24.84 -3.82
C LEU A 118 22.07 24.40 -3.86
N PHE A 119 22.35 23.17 -3.43
CA PHE A 119 23.70 22.61 -3.51
C PHE A 119 24.26 22.67 -4.94
N LEU A 120 23.47 22.31 -5.96
CA LEU A 120 23.91 22.34 -7.36
C LEU A 120 24.12 23.77 -7.87
N GLN A 121 23.26 24.70 -7.48
CA GLN A 121 23.36 26.11 -7.88
C GLN A 121 24.58 26.82 -7.26
N GLU A 122 25.05 26.33 -6.10
CA GLU A 122 26.31 26.78 -5.48
C GLU A 122 27.56 26.24 -6.18
N GLN A 123 27.44 25.18 -7.01
CA GLN A 123 28.58 24.64 -7.76
C GLN A 123 28.98 25.55 -8.93
N ASP A 124 30.05 25.19 -9.64
CA ASP A 124 30.63 25.91 -10.78
C ASP A 124 29.63 26.65 -11.68
N LYS A 125 30.03 27.82 -12.18
CA LYS A 125 29.24 28.71 -13.05
C LYS A 125 28.74 28.06 -14.37
N PHE A 126 29.25 26.89 -14.72
CA PHE A 126 28.86 26.14 -15.92
C PHE A 126 27.76 25.10 -15.66
N LEU A 127 27.18 25.08 -14.45
CA LEU A 127 26.08 24.18 -14.08
C LEU A 127 24.77 24.96 -13.96
N GLU A 128 23.78 24.60 -14.77
CA GLU A 128 22.41 25.12 -14.69
C GLU A 128 21.52 24.03 -14.10
N ALA A 129 20.88 24.30 -12.96
CA ALA A 129 19.99 23.36 -12.29
C ALA A 129 18.62 24.00 -11.98
N TYR A 130 17.55 23.24 -12.19
CA TYR A 130 16.18 23.65 -11.95
C TYR A 130 15.28 22.46 -11.58
N ILE A 131 14.19 22.76 -10.90
CA ILE A 131 13.15 21.80 -10.53
C ILE A 131 11.94 22.02 -11.45
N LEU A 132 11.42 20.95 -12.07
CA LEU A 132 10.31 21.03 -13.01
C LEU A 132 9.21 20.02 -12.67
N PRO A 133 7.92 20.41 -12.71
CA PRO A 133 6.82 19.44 -12.70
C PRO A 133 6.78 18.69 -14.05
N ILE A 134 6.92 17.37 -14.01
CA ILE A 134 6.94 16.48 -15.18
C ILE A 134 5.65 15.64 -15.31
N PHE A 135 4.84 15.54 -14.25
CA PHE A 135 3.56 14.81 -14.27
C PHE A 135 2.42 15.61 -13.64
N ASP A 136 1.19 15.16 -13.88
CA ASP A 136 0.02 15.63 -13.12
C ASP A 136 0.09 15.05 -11.69
N PRO A 137 0.09 15.89 -10.63
CA PRO A 137 0.13 15.43 -9.24
C PRO A 137 -1.06 14.53 -8.86
N VAL A 138 -2.19 14.60 -9.57
CA VAL A 138 -3.34 13.72 -9.35
C VAL A 138 -3.06 12.30 -9.86
N LEU A 139 -2.35 12.18 -11.00
CA LEU A 139 -2.03 10.90 -11.61
C LEU A 139 -0.76 10.27 -11.02
N SER A 140 0.21 11.10 -10.64
CA SER A 140 1.44 10.67 -9.98
C SER A 140 1.82 11.69 -8.92
N PRO A 141 1.66 11.39 -7.63
CA PRO A 141 2.10 12.27 -6.54
C PRO A 141 3.60 12.60 -6.59
N ARG A 142 4.41 11.75 -7.24
CA ARG A 142 5.81 12.01 -7.57
C ARG A 142 5.89 12.71 -8.92
N ASN A 143 5.56 13.99 -8.94
CA ASN A 143 5.41 14.74 -10.18
C ASN A 143 6.56 15.70 -10.50
N VAL A 144 7.61 15.76 -9.69
CA VAL A 144 8.66 16.76 -9.80
C VAL A 144 10.01 16.10 -10.11
N ALA A 145 10.81 16.73 -10.98
CA ALA A 145 12.17 16.31 -11.30
C ALA A 145 13.18 17.43 -11.10
N LEU A 146 14.35 17.08 -10.57
CA LEU A 146 15.54 17.93 -10.54
C LEU A 146 16.36 17.67 -11.80
N ILE A 147 16.56 18.70 -12.61
CA ILE A 147 17.32 18.64 -13.85
C ILE A 147 18.56 19.51 -13.69
N ALA A 148 19.72 18.98 -14.08
CA ALA A 148 20.97 19.70 -14.09
C ALA A 148 21.66 19.53 -15.44
N LYS A 149 22.13 20.63 -16.02
CA LYS A 149 22.86 20.68 -17.28
C LYS A 149 24.23 21.32 -17.06
N LYS A 150 25.27 20.59 -17.44
CA LYS A 150 26.65 21.08 -17.45
C LYS A 150 27.03 21.49 -18.88
N PHE A 151 27.62 22.68 -19.03
CA PHE A 151 28.08 23.23 -20.30
C PHE A 151 29.58 23.04 -20.50
#